data_AF-A0A7V5CS00-F1
#
_entry.id   AF-A0A7V5CS00-F1
#
_cell.length_a   1.000
_cell.length_b   1.000
_cell.length_c   1.000
_cell.angle_alpha   90.00
_cell.angle_beta   90.00
_cell.angle_gamma   90.00
#
_symmetry.space_group_name_H-M   'P 1'
#
loop_
_entity.id
_entity.type
_entity.pdbx_description
1 polymer ?
#
loop_
_entity_poly.entity_id
_entity_poly.type
_entity_poly.pdbx_seq_one_letter_code
_entity_poly.pdbx_strand_id
1 'polypeptide(L)'
;MHLPSPGREQRSLPGARPRRAGALCRETEGQSLLETAVMMVVMTLLIIYSVDYGYFFIVAANLTSAARNAAEFSIQGYQSPGQQSLPTAGPPNSADTVAALALADLGDLAKSTTVTTITVCSKQLGTSNNYTKCATYNYTGGSTPYSTTTTTATEADPEAPTFYLNRVDVTYKVQPPIPISLFGANLVPSTSFHRAVVMRAED
;
A
#
# COMPACT_ATOMS: atom_id res chain seq x y z
N MET A 1 24.11 111.66 20.18
CA MET A 1 23.17 110.74 20.84
C MET A 1 23.14 109.45 20.03
N HIS A 2 23.83 108.44 20.53
CA HIS A 2 24.10 107.17 19.85
C HIS A 2 23.48 106.08 20.72
N LEU A 3 22.41 105.44 20.25
CA LEU A 3 21.70 104.38 20.96
C LEU A 3 22.39 103.04 20.69
N PRO A 4 22.73 102.24 21.71
CA PRO A 4 23.25 100.89 21.52
C PRO A 4 22.12 99.90 21.22
N SER A 5 22.36 99.04 20.24
CA SER A 5 21.48 97.95 19.81
C SER A 5 21.56 96.76 20.78
N PRO A 6 20.45 96.14 21.21
CA PRO A 6 20.46 95.00 22.10
C PRO A 6 20.78 93.69 21.36
N GLY A 7 21.77 92.96 21.86
CA GLY A 7 22.16 91.63 21.41
C GLY A 7 21.04 90.60 21.59
N ARG A 8 20.74 89.86 20.53
CA ARG A 8 19.93 88.64 20.58
C ARG A 8 20.84 87.45 20.82
N GLU A 9 20.78 86.95 22.05
CA GLU A 9 21.23 85.61 22.44
C GLU A 9 20.55 84.54 21.56
N GLN A 10 21.36 83.77 20.84
CA GLN A 10 20.95 82.55 20.15
C GLN A 10 20.78 81.43 21.18
N ARG A 11 19.53 81.15 21.55
CA ARG A 11 19.18 79.96 22.33
C ARG A 11 19.23 78.73 21.43
N SER A 12 20.37 78.05 21.47
CA SER A 12 20.59 76.73 20.87
C SER A 12 19.64 75.71 21.52
N LEU A 13 18.71 75.16 20.74
CA LEU A 13 17.84 74.05 21.15
C LEU A 13 18.62 72.73 21.00
N PRO A 14 18.80 71.94 22.07
CA PRO A 14 19.51 70.68 21.99
C PRO A 14 18.63 69.57 21.41
N GLY A 15 19.12 68.92 20.36
CA GLY A 15 18.98 67.47 20.21
C GLY A 15 17.79 66.95 19.41
N ALA A 16 17.64 67.36 18.15
CA ALA A 16 16.99 66.50 17.17
C ALA A 16 17.88 65.27 16.92
N ARG A 17 17.56 64.15 17.58
CA ARG A 17 18.22 62.86 17.29
C ARG A 17 17.87 62.44 15.86
N PRO A 18 18.84 62.19 14.98
CA PRO A 18 18.53 61.55 13.71
C PRO A 18 17.99 60.16 14.02
N ARG A 19 16.73 59.90 13.64
CA ARG A 19 16.22 58.52 13.52
C ARG A 19 17.16 57.83 12.54
N ARG A 20 18.06 57.00 13.06
CA ARG A 20 18.74 55.98 12.27
C ARG A 20 17.66 55.07 11.71
N ALA A 21 17.17 55.40 10.52
CA ALA A 21 16.66 54.39 9.61
C ALA A 21 17.88 53.53 9.24
N GLY A 22 18.23 52.62 10.15
CA GLY A 22 19.02 51.46 9.79
C GLY A 22 18.14 50.69 8.83
N ALA A 23 18.29 50.97 7.54
CA ALA A 23 17.89 50.02 6.52
C ALA A 23 18.48 48.69 6.97
N LEU A 24 17.61 47.73 7.30
CA LEU A 24 18.00 46.33 7.26
C LEU A 24 18.54 46.14 5.84
N CYS A 25 19.86 46.19 5.68
CA CYS A 25 20.53 45.63 4.52
C CYS A 25 20.15 44.15 4.54
N ARG A 26 19.05 43.85 3.86
CA ARG A 26 18.59 42.52 3.59
C ARG A 26 19.62 41.96 2.63
N GLU A 27 20.57 41.21 3.17
CA GLU A 27 21.55 40.48 2.39
C GLU A 27 20.79 39.48 1.50
N THR A 28 20.59 39.87 0.24
CA THR A 28 19.93 39.07 -0.80
C THR A 28 20.89 38.03 -1.39
N GLU A 29 22.17 38.09 -1.04
CA GLU A 29 23.20 37.17 -1.49
C GLU A 29 23.18 35.91 -0.62
N GLY A 30 22.62 34.82 -1.15
CA GLY A 30 22.49 33.52 -0.47
C GLY A 30 21.07 32.97 -0.40
N GLN A 31 20.05 33.81 -0.64
CA GLN A 31 18.64 33.37 -0.65
C GLN A 31 18.39 32.30 -1.73
N SER A 32 18.99 32.46 -2.91
CA SER A 32 18.85 31.49 -4.02
C SER A 32 19.47 30.13 -3.71
N LEU A 33 20.58 30.08 -2.96
CA LEU A 33 21.23 28.83 -2.57
C LEU A 33 20.38 28.08 -1.53
N LEU A 34 19.84 28.81 -0.54
CA LEU A 34 18.93 28.23 0.44
C LEU A 34 17.62 27.75 -0.19
N GLU A 35 17.03 28.54 -1.08
CA GLU A 35 15.80 28.19 -1.80
C GLU A 35 15.99 26.93 -2.67
N THR A 36 17.11 26.83 -3.37
CA THR A 36 17.46 25.65 -4.17
C THR A 36 17.72 24.43 -3.29
N ALA A 37 18.41 24.60 -2.16
CA ALA A 37 18.68 23.51 -1.23
C ALA A 37 17.38 22.94 -0.63
N VAL A 38 16.43 23.80 -0.26
CA VAL A 38 15.13 23.37 0.26
C VAL A 38 14.27 22.74 -0.85
N MET A 39 14.24 23.33 -2.05
CA MET A 39 13.50 22.76 -3.19
C MET A 39 14.03 21.39 -3.63
N MET A 40 15.35 21.20 -3.59
CA MET A 40 15.96 19.90 -3.88
C MET A 40 15.45 18.83 -2.91
N VAL A 41 15.44 19.11 -1.60
CA VAL A 41 14.95 18.18 -0.58
C VAL A 41 13.46 17.89 -0.75
N VAL A 42 12.64 18.91 -1.01
CA VAL A 42 11.19 18.75 -1.24
C VAL A 42 10.93 17.89 -2.48
N MET A 43 11.63 18.14 -3.58
CA MET A 43 11.47 17.34 -4.81
C MET A 43 11.92 15.89 -4.60
N THR A 44 13.00 15.64 -3.85
CA THR A 44 13.41 14.27 -3.51
C THR A 44 12.33 13.54 -2.70
N LEU A 45 11.71 14.20 -1.71
CA LEU A 45 10.62 13.61 -0.94
C LEU A 45 9.40 13.29 -1.82
N LEU A 46 9.04 14.19 -2.75
CA LEU A 46 7.94 13.96 -3.69
C LEU A 46 8.22 12.78 -4.63
N ILE A 47 9.44 12.63 -5.12
CA ILE A 47 9.83 11.49 -5.96
C ILE A 47 9.70 10.19 -5.18
N ILE A 48 10.22 10.13 -3.94
CA ILE A 48 10.12 8.92 -3.13
C ILE A 48 8.64 8.57 -2.87
N TYR A 49 7.82 9.56 -2.49
CA TYR A 49 6.39 9.35 -2.29
C TYR A 49 5.67 8.88 -3.56
N SER A 50 6.08 9.39 -4.74
CA SER A 50 5.53 8.94 -6.01
C SER A 50 5.86 7.47 -6.32
N VAL A 51 7.02 6.97 -5.90
CA VAL A 51 7.41 5.56 -6.07
C VAL A 51 6.55 4.67 -5.17
N ASP A 52 6.34 5.05 -3.91
CA ASP A 52 5.47 4.30 -3.01
C ASP A 52 4.02 4.28 -3.51
N TYR A 53 3.53 5.40 -4.06
CA TYR A 53 2.22 5.47 -4.70
C TYR A 53 2.15 4.66 -5.99
N GLY A 54 3.19 4.62 -6.80
CA GLY A 54 3.27 3.75 -7.98
C GLY A 54 3.24 2.27 -7.62
N TYR A 55 3.96 1.90 -6.56
CA TYR A 55 4.01 0.53 -6.04
C TYR A 55 2.63 0.02 -5.64
N PHE A 56 1.78 0.87 -5.06
CA PHE A 56 0.38 0.55 -4.76
C PHE A 56 -0.38 -0.02 -5.97
N PHE A 57 -0.24 0.61 -7.15
CA PHE A 57 -0.95 0.15 -8.35
C PHE A 57 -0.42 -1.17 -8.87
N ILE A 58 0.89 -1.37 -8.81
CA ILE A 58 1.52 -2.64 -9.18
C ILE A 58 0.98 -3.76 -8.28
N VAL A 59 0.91 -3.52 -6.97
CA VAL A 59 0.35 -4.49 -6.01
C VAL A 59 -1.12 -4.77 -6.31
N ALA A 60 -1.95 -3.74 -6.51
CA ALA A 60 -3.37 -3.91 -6.79
C ALA A 60 -3.64 -4.69 -8.09
N ALA A 61 -2.84 -4.44 -9.14
CA ALA A 61 -2.95 -5.14 -10.42
C ALA A 61 -2.60 -6.62 -10.28
N ASN A 62 -1.45 -6.94 -9.66
CA ASN A 62 -1.02 -8.33 -9.44
C ASN A 62 -2.00 -9.08 -8.55
N LEU A 63 -2.47 -8.46 -7.46
CA LEU A 63 -3.45 -9.07 -6.56
C LEU A 63 -4.77 -9.39 -7.26
N THR A 64 -5.22 -8.50 -8.17
CA THR A 64 -6.44 -8.70 -8.95
C THR A 64 -6.29 -9.85 -9.95
N SER A 65 -5.17 -9.91 -10.67
CA SER A 65 -4.88 -11.00 -11.60
C SER A 65 -4.77 -12.34 -10.88
N ALA A 66 -3.99 -12.38 -9.79
CA ALA A 66 -3.77 -13.59 -9.00
C ALA A 66 -5.07 -14.17 -8.46
N ALA A 67 -5.93 -13.34 -7.83
CA ALA A 67 -7.20 -13.81 -7.31
C ALA A 67 -8.14 -14.31 -8.42
N ARG A 68 -8.14 -13.65 -9.59
CA ARG A 68 -8.99 -14.02 -10.72
C ARG A 68 -8.54 -15.32 -11.37
N ASN A 69 -7.27 -15.44 -11.74
CA ASN A 69 -6.72 -16.64 -12.37
C ASN A 69 -6.86 -17.86 -11.46
N ALA A 70 -6.59 -17.69 -10.16
CA ALA A 70 -6.76 -18.75 -9.18
C ALA A 70 -8.23 -19.16 -9.03
N ALA A 71 -9.18 -18.22 -9.02
CA ALA A 71 -10.60 -18.53 -8.99
C ALA A 71 -11.05 -19.27 -10.27
N GLU A 72 -10.64 -18.79 -11.45
CA GLU A 72 -10.91 -19.44 -12.73
C GLU A 72 -10.33 -20.86 -12.77
N PHE A 73 -9.13 -21.08 -12.25
CA PHE A 73 -8.56 -22.42 -12.11
C PHE A 73 -9.35 -23.29 -11.12
N SER A 74 -9.74 -22.72 -9.98
CA SER A 74 -10.44 -23.47 -8.91
C SER A 74 -11.79 -24.04 -9.33
N ILE A 75 -12.46 -23.42 -10.31
CA ILE A 75 -13.76 -23.88 -10.83
C ILE A 75 -13.62 -24.87 -12.00
N GLN A 76 -12.41 -25.13 -12.50
CA GLN A 76 -12.20 -26.11 -13.57
C GLN A 76 -12.46 -27.51 -13.04
N GLY A 77 -13.69 -27.98 -13.15
CA GLY A 77 -14.11 -29.32 -12.75
C GLY A 77 -13.86 -30.37 -13.84
N TYR A 78 -14.69 -31.40 -13.84
CA TYR A 78 -14.63 -32.52 -14.80
C TYR A 78 -14.95 -32.13 -16.26
N GLN A 79 -15.37 -30.88 -16.49
CA GLN A 79 -15.69 -30.33 -17.79
C GLN A 79 -14.44 -30.06 -18.67
N SER A 80 -13.24 -30.06 -18.09
CA SER A 80 -11.99 -29.86 -18.84
C SER A 80 -11.42 -31.19 -19.36
N PRO A 81 -11.08 -31.31 -20.67
CA PRO A 81 -10.53 -32.54 -21.24
C PRO A 81 -9.16 -32.86 -20.64
N GLY A 82 -9.14 -33.82 -19.71
CA GLY A 82 -7.93 -34.27 -18.99
C GLY A 82 -8.01 -34.11 -17.48
N GLN A 83 -9.00 -33.40 -16.95
CA GLN A 83 -9.16 -33.17 -15.52
C GLN A 83 -9.92 -34.33 -14.85
N GLN A 84 -9.21 -35.20 -14.13
CA GLN A 84 -9.81 -36.36 -13.44
C GLN A 84 -10.26 -36.04 -12.00
N SER A 85 -9.99 -34.83 -11.51
CA SER A 85 -10.34 -34.40 -10.15
C SER A 85 -10.54 -32.90 -10.09
N LEU A 86 -11.29 -32.43 -9.09
CA LEU A 86 -11.35 -31.01 -8.78
C LEU A 86 -9.95 -30.49 -8.42
N PRO A 87 -9.62 -29.23 -8.78
CA PRO A 87 -8.36 -28.58 -8.43
C PRO A 87 -8.14 -28.58 -6.92
N THR A 88 -6.94 -28.97 -6.51
CA THR A 88 -6.60 -29.00 -5.08
C THR A 88 -6.38 -27.57 -4.59
N ALA A 89 -6.98 -27.21 -3.45
CA ALA A 89 -6.90 -25.85 -2.92
C ALA A 89 -5.46 -25.41 -2.56
N GLY A 90 -4.60 -26.33 -2.13
CA GLY A 90 -3.22 -26.10 -1.74
C GLY A 90 -2.52 -27.41 -1.41
N PRO A 91 -1.27 -27.39 -0.92
CA PRO A 91 -0.51 -26.22 -0.46
C PRO A 91 0.19 -25.41 -1.58
N PRO A 92 0.59 -24.15 -1.33
CA PRO A 92 1.15 -23.25 -2.34
C PRO A 92 2.53 -23.65 -2.89
N ASN A 93 3.15 -24.72 -2.40
CA ASN A 93 4.41 -25.28 -2.90
C ASN A 93 4.22 -26.46 -3.87
N SER A 94 2.98 -26.89 -4.12
CA SER A 94 2.66 -27.93 -5.08
C SER A 94 2.14 -27.31 -6.38
N ALA A 95 2.79 -27.63 -7.51
CA ALA A 95 2.66 -26.94 -8.79
C ALA A 95 1.26 -26.99 -9.46
N ASP A 96 0.30 -27.71 -8.89
CA ASP A 96 -1.04 -27.90 -9.48
C ASP A 96 -2.16 -27.50 -8.51
N THR A 97 -1.88 -26.53 -7.62
CA THR A 97 -2.84 -26.07 -6.61
C THR A 97 -3.26 -24.64 -6.83
N VAL A 98 -4.50 -24.33 -6.43
CA VAL A 98 -5.08 -22.99 -6.52
C VAL A 98 -4.20 -21.97 -5.77
N ALA A 99 -3.74 -22.32 -4.57
CA ALA A 99 -2.85 -21.47 -3.79
C ALA A 99 -1.46 -21.28 -4.43
N ALA A 100 -0.90 -22.30 -5.11
CA ALA A 100 0.38 -22.16 -5.79
C ALA A 100 0.27 -21.23 -7.01
N LEU A 101 -0.83 -21.33 -7.77
CA LEU A 101 -1.08 -20.45 -8.90
C LEU A 101 -1.26 -19.00 -8.45
N ALA A 102 -2.08 -18.76 -7.42
CA ALA A 102 -2.23 -17.43 -6.84
C ALA A 102 -0.89 -16.84 -6.37
N LEU A 103 -0.02 -17.67 -5.78
CA LEU A 103 1.30 -17.25 -5.32
C LEU A 103 2.27 -16.97 -6.48
N ALA A 104 2.24 -17.79 -7.53
CA ALA A 104 3.05 -17.62 -8.72
C ALA A 104 2.69 -16.32 -9.45
N ASP A 105 1.40 -15.99 -9.54
CA ASP A 105 0.90 -14.75 -10.16
C ASP A 105 1.25 -13.49 -9.35
N LEU A 106 1.45 -13.61 -8.04
CA LEU A 106 2.01 -12.52 -7.23
C LEU A 106 3.52 -12.32 -7.49
N GLY A 107 4.20 -13.31 -8.06
CA GLY A 107 5.61 -13.23 -8.46
C GLY A 107 6.53 -12.76 -7.33
N ASP A 108 7.33 -11.74 -7.59
CA ASP A 108 8.30 -11.21 -6.62
C ASP A 108 7.65 -10.43 -5.47
N LEU A 109 6.38 -10.02 -5.57
CA LEU A 109 5.67 -9.38 -4.45
C LEU A 109 5.52 -10.37 -3.29
N ALA A 110 5.30 -11.65 -3.59
CA ALA A 110 5.17 -12.69 -2.57
C ALA A 110 6.48 -12.99 -1.84
N LYS A 111 7.63 -12.83 -2.51
CA LYS A 111 8.97 -13.09 -1.93
C LYS A 111 9.44 -12.00 -0.98
N SER A 112 8.76 -10.86 -0.96
CA SER A 112 8.99 -9.80 0.03
C SER A 112 8.75 -10.34 1.44
N THR A 113 9.39 -9.75 2.46
CA THR A 113 9.22 -10.09 3.89
C THR A 113 7.79 -9.87 4.41
N THR A 114 6.87 -9.49 3.52
CA THR A 114 5.45 -9.30 3.72
C THR A 114 4.71 -10.62 3.91
N VAL A 115 3.65 -10.56 4.72
CA VAL A 115 2.72 -11.67 4.89
C VAL A 115 1.65 -11.60 3.80
N THR A 116 1.57 -12.65 3.00
CA THR A 116 0.52 -12.89 2.02
C THR A 116 -0.37 -14.02 2.53
N THR A 117 -1.68 -13.85 2.52
CA THR A 117 -2.60 -14.91 2.93
C THR A 117 -3.55 -15.24 1.79
N ILE A 118 -3.63 -16.50 1.42
CA ILE A 118 -4.52 -17.00 0.36
C ILE A 118 -5.56 -17.89 1.02
N THR A 119 -6.84 -17.54 0.95
CA THR A 119 -7.94 -18.40 1.39
C THR A 119 -8.67 -18.94 0.19
N VAL A 120 -8.78 -20.26 0.09
CA VAL A 120 -9.49 -20.95 -0.97
C VAL A 120 -10.65 -21.72 -0.35
N CYS A 121 -11.88 -21.36 -0.74
CA CYS A 121 -13.09 -22.10 -0.43
C CYS A 121 -13.50 -22.89 -1.66
N SER A 122 -13.53 -24.22 -1.52
CA SER A 122 -13.92 -25.09 -2.61
C SER A 122 -14.59 -26.36 -2.14
N LYS A 123 -15.36 -26.97 -3.05
CA LYS A 123 -15.95 -28.30 -2.82
C LYS A 123 -14.87 -29.37 -2.65
N GLN A 124 -13.69 -29.20 -3.26
CA GLN A 124 -12.56 -30.14 -3.12
C GLN A 124 -12.14 -30.34 -1.65
N LEU A 125 -12.24 -29.30 -0.82
CA LEU A 125 -11.98 -29.37 0.62
C LEU A 125 -13.10 -30.08 1.40
N GLY A 126 -14.23 -30.34 0.74
CA GLY A 126 -15.45 -30.89 1.29
C GLY A 126 -16.53 -29.82 1.51
N THR A 127 -17.72 -30.29 1.81
CA THR A 127 -18.87 -29.45 2.15
C THR A 127 -19.41 -29.80 3.53
N SER A 128 -20.08 -28.85 4.17
CA SER A 128 -20.76 -29.04 5.45
C SER A 128 -22.06 -28.23 5.41
N ASN A 129 -23.21 -28.86 5.55
CA ASN A 129 -24.52 -28.20 5.54
C ASN A 129 -24.74 -27.25 4.33
N ASN A 130 -24.35 -27.67 3.12
CA ASN A 130 -24.38 -26.86 1.88
C ASN A 130 -23.38 -25.70 1.80
N TYR A 131 -22.49 -25.55 2.78
CA TYR A 131 -21.35 -24.62 2.73
C TYR A 131 -20.10 -25.33 2.21
N THR A 132 -19.29 -24.64 1.40
CA THR A 132 -17.96 -25.11 1.03
C THR A 132 -16.98 -24.93 2.18
N LYS A 133 -16.02 -25.84 2.32
CA LYS A 133 -14.91 -25.66 3.26
C LYS A 133 -13.86 -24.75 2.63
N CYS A 134 -13.21 -23.98 3.48
CA CYS A 134 -12.18 -23.02 3.14
C CYS A 134 -10.86 -23.43 3.81
N ALA A 135 -9.75 -23.25 3.12
CA ALA A 135 -8.41 -23.40 3.65
C ALA A 135 -7.66 -22.08 3.47
N THR A 136 -7.15 -21.53 4.56
CA THR A 136 -6.30 -20.32 4.54
C THR A 136 -4.84 -20.73 4.62
N TYR A 137 -4.03 -20.27 3.67
CA TYR A 137 -2.60 -20.48 3.58
C TYR A 137 -1.87 -19.17 3.82
N ASN A 138 -1.09 -19.11 4.90
CA ASN A 138 -0.24 -17.97 5.21
C ASN A 138 1.15 -18.16 4.58
N TYR A 139 1.67 -17.15 3.89
CA TYR A 139 2.99 -17.15 3.25
C TYR A 139 3.79 -15.95 3.71
N THR A 140 5.06 -16.15 4.08
CA THR A 140 5.95 -15.06 4.52
C THR A 140 7.36 -15.23 3.95
N GLY A 141 7.84 -14.22 3.22
CA GLY A 141 9.27 -14.03 2.96
C GLY A 141 9.97 -15.16 2.21
N GLY A 142 9.39 -15.70 1.15
CA GLY A 142 10.07 -16.68 0.30
C GLY A 142 10.23 -18.08 0.92
N SER A 143 9.81 -18.28 2.17
CA SER A 143 10.06 -19.49 2.95
C SER A 143 8.79 -20.30 3.18
N THR A 144 8.94 -21.63 3.19
CA THR A 144 7.87 -22.60 3.46
C THR A 144 7.66 -22.79 4.96
N PRO A 145 6.85 -21.93 5.61
CA PRO A 145 5.87 -22.47 6.53
C PRO A 145 4.49 -21.93 6.16
N TYR A 146 3.69 -22.74 5.48
CA TYR A 146 2.26 -22.49 5.34
C TYR A 146 1.55 -23.07 6.56
N SER A 147 0.81 -22.24 7.28
CA SER A 147 -0.17 -22.71 8.26
C SER A 147 -1.51 -22.78 7.55
N THR A 148 -2.12 -23.98 7.54
CA THR A 148 -3.46 -24.20 7.00
C THR A 148 -4.46 -24.13 8.14
N THR A 149 -5.34 -23.15 8.12
CA THR A 149 -6.55 -23.18 8.96
C THR A 149 -7.73 -23.53 8.06
N THR A 150 -8.47 -24.58 8.41
CA THR A 150 -9.68 -24.95 7.68
C THR A 150 -10.90 -24.37 8.38
N THR A 151 -11.67 -23.57 7.65
CA THR A 151 -12.94 -22.98 8.11
C THR A 151 -14.06 -23.37 7.16
N THR A 152 -15.29 -23.01 7.48
CA THR A 152 -16.42 -23.09 6.54
C THR A 152 -16.66 -21.73 5.92
N ALA A 153 -17.10 -21.69 4.66
CA ALA A 153 -17.54 -20.46 4.02
C ALA A 153 -18.63 -19.81 4.87
N THR A 154 -18.61 -18.48 4.94
CA THR A 154 -19.58 -17.69 5.70
C THR A 154 -20.95 -17.66 5.04
N GLU A 155 -21.00 -17.90 3.73
CA GLU A 155 -22.21 -17.82 2.90
C GLU A 155 -22.31 -19.10 2.05
N ALA A 156 -23.51 -19.67 2.00
CA ALA A 156 -23.82 -20.76 1.10
C ALA A 156 -24.36 -20.21 -0.22
N ASP A 157 -24.18 -20.96 -1.30
CA ASP A 157 -24.84 -20.61 -2.55
C ASP A 157 -26.35 -20.90 -2.43
N PRO A 158 -27.24 -19.98 -2.87
CA PRO A 158 -28.69 -20.18 -2.78
C PRO A 158 -29.19 -21.36 -3.63
N GLU A 159 -28.42 -21.82 -4.61
CA GLU A 159 -28.74 -22.96 -5.48
C GLU A 159 -27.99 -24.23 -5.05
N ALA A 160 -27.48 -24.28 -3.82
CA ALA A 160 -26.97 -25.53 -3.26
C ALA A 160 -28.11 -26.55 -3.04
N PRO A 161 -27.93 -27.85 -3.34
CA PRO A 161 -26.64 -28.52 -3.59
C PRO A 161 -26.23 -28.63 -5.06
N THR A 162 -26.96 -28.02 -6.01
CA THR A 162 -26.62 -28.11 -7.44
C THR A 162 -25.40 -27.26 -7.81
N PHE A 163 -25.26 -26.09 -7.18
CA PHE A 163 -24.08 -25.25 -7.31
C PHE A 163 -23.44 -25.03 -5.94
N TYR A 164 -22.12 -24.96 -5.91
CA TYR A 164 -21.36 -24.60 -4.73
C TYR A 164 -20.59 -23.30 -4.94
N LEU A 165 -20.44 -22.54 -3.86
CA LEU A 165 -19.68 -21.30 -3.86
C LEU A 165 -18.18 -21.60 -3.84
N ASN A 166 -17.49 -21.25 -4.92
CA ASN A 166 -16.05 -21.27 -5.00
C ASN A 166 -15.52 -19.85 -4.76
N ARG A 167 -14.63 -19.69 -3.78
CA ARG A 167 -14.11 -18.36 -3.41
C ARG A 167 -12.61 -18.42 -3.23
N VAL A 168 -11.92 -17.44 -3.81
CA VAL A 168 -10.48 -17.24 -3.59
C VAL A 168 -10.27 -15.82 -3.07
N ASP A 169 -9.74 -15.73 -1.85
CA ASP A 169 -9.33 -14.48 -1.22
C ASP A 169 -7.82 -14.41 -1.19
N VAL A 170 -7.28 -13.29 -1.66
CA VAL A 170 -5.85 -13.01 -1.57
C VAL A 170 -5.69 -11.71 -0.78
N THR A 171 -4.97 -11.80 0.33
CA THR A 171 -4.60 -10.63 1.14
C THR A 171 -3.11 -10.43 1.07
N TYR A 172 -2.70 -9.19 0.84
CA TYR A 172 -1.31 -8.79 0.79
C TYR A 172 -1.08 -7.61 1.75
N LYS A 173 -0.16 -7.78 2.69
CA LYS A 173 0.28 -6.67 3.55
C LYS A 173 1.36 -5.87 2.82
N VAL A 174 1.09 -4.61 2.53
CA VAL A 174 2.01 -3.74 1.81
C VAL A 174 3.17 -3.35 2.69
N GLN A 175 4.37 -3.58 2.17
CA GLN A 175 5.58 -2.95 2.67
C GLN A 175 6.06 -1.97 1.59
N PRO A 176 6.05 -0.65 1.83
CA PRO A 176 6.57 0.30 0.86
C PRO A 176 8.04 -0.01 0.59
N PRO A 177 8.49 0.08 -0.68
CA PRO A 177 9.89 -0.14 -1.04
C PRO A 177 10.85 0.74 -0.25
N ILE A 178 10.43 1.97 0.08
CA ILE A 178 11.21 2.90 0.88
C ILE A 178 10.42 3.21 2.17
N PRO A 179 10.70 2.51 3.28
CA PRO A 179 10.04 2.80 4.55
C PRO A 179 10.59 4.12 5.14
N ILE A 180 10.04 5.25 4.73
CA ILE A 180 10.37 6.55 5.34
C ILE A 180 9.57 6.72 6.62
N SER A 181 10.26 6.95 7.72
CA SER A 181 9.64 7.48 8.94
C SER A 181 10.06 8.94 9.14
N LEU A 182 9.09 9.82 9.32
CA LEU A 182 9.31 11.21 9.70
C LEU A 182 8.78 11.38 11.13
N PHE A 183 9.63 11.86 12.03
CA PHE A 183 9.28 12.09 13.44
C PHE A 183 8.70 10.87 14.17
N GLY A 184 9.16 9.66 13.82
CA GLY A 184 8.69 8.41 14.43
C GLY A 184 7.36 7.88 13.89
N ALA A 185 6.77 8.55 12.89
CA ALA A 185 5.61 8.05 12.15
C ALA A 185 6.02 7.61 10.75
N ASN A 186 5.55 6.43 10.32
CA ASN A 186 5.68 6.02 8.93
C ASN A 186 4.87 6.98 8.06
N LEU A 187 5.48 7.52 7.00
CA LEU A 187 4.81 8.45 6.11
C LEU A 187 3.66 7.78 5.35
N VAL A 188 3.79 6.48 5.09
CA VAL A 188 2.73 5.62 4.54
C VAL A 188 2.30 4.63 5.63
N PRO A 189 1.02 4.60 6.03
CA PRO A 189 0.54 3.64 7.01
C PRO A 189 0.66 2.21 6.46
N SER A 190 0.88 1.23 7.34
CA SER A 190 0.84 -0.17 6.95
C SER A 190 -0.59 -0.51 6.51
N THR A 191 -0.77 -0.74 5.21
CA THR A 191 -2.06 -1.11 4.63
C THR A 191 -2.04 -2.57 4.18
N SER A 192 -3.19 -3.22 4.25
CA SER A 192 -3.41 -4.55 3.70
C SER A 192 -4.40 -4.43 2.55
N PHE A 193 -4.02 -4.92 1.37
CA PHE A 193 -4.97 -5.13 0.29
C PHE A 193 -5.61 -6.48 0.42
N HIS A 194 -6.92 -6.51 0.18
CA HIS A 194 -7.70 -7.72 0.14
C HIS A 194 -8.48 -7.74 -1.17
N ARG A 195 -8.34 -8.82 -1.92
CA ARG A 195 -9.14 -9.09 -3.12
C ARG A 195 -9.80 -10.46 -2.98
N ALA A 196 -11.11 -10.47 -3.13
CA ALA A 196 -11.92 -11.68 -3.19
C ALA A 196 -12.45 -11.86 -4.61
N VAL A 197 -12.44 -13.08 -5.09
CA VAL A 197 -13.18 -13.49 -6.29
C VAL A 197 -14.05 -14.67 -5.92
N VAL A 198 -15.31 -14.59 -6.32
CA VAL A 198 -16.34 -15.58 -6.02
C VAL A 198 -16.95 -16.04 -7.33
N MET A 199 -17.04 -17.34 -7.52
CA MET A 199 -17.61 -17.98 -8.70
C MET A 199 -18.48 -19.15 -8.28
N ARG A 200 -19.45 -19.49 -9.12
CA ARG A 200 -20.24 -20.71 -8.97
C ARG A 200 -19.56 -21.82 -9.77
N ALA A 201 -19.46 -23.00 -9.17
CA ALA A 201 -19.04 -24.22 -9.85
C ALA A 201 -20.16 -25.26 -9.79
N GLU A 202 -20.48 -25.82 -10.95
CA GLU A 202 -21.23 -27.08 -11.06
C GLU A 202 -20.27 -28.27 -10.88
N ASP A 203 -20.82 -29.42 -10.52
CA ASP A 203 -20.12 -30.69 -10.58
C ASP A 203 -20.13 -31.30 -11.98
#